data_AF-A0A0A6ZAC9-F1
#
_entry.id   AF-A0A0A6ZAC9-F1
#
_cell.length_a   1.000
_cell.length_b   1.000
_cell.length_c   1.000
_cell.angle_alpha   90.00
_cell.angle_beta   90.00
_cell.angle_gamma   90.00
#
_symmetry.space_group_name_H-M   'P 1'
#
loop_
_entity.id
_entity.type
_entity.pdbx_description
1 polymer ?
#
loop_
_entity_poly.entity_id
_entity_poly.type
_entity_poly.pdbx_seq_one_letter_code
_entity_poly.pdbx_strand_id
1 'polypeptide(L)'
;MSQLLFILIYGFVILLYSFSSQSKHLISSLIILESLMVISIIYLFFSLGSVNSIGLLLLILTFAAAEAALALSLLISILRVMKNDNMLNLSY
;
A
#
# COMPACT_ATOMS: atom_id res chain seq x y z
N MET A 1 5.87 -4.18 25.19
CA MET A 1 5.30 -4.85 23.99
C MET A 1 3.86 -4.44 23.72
N SER A 2 2.94 -4.55 24.68
CA SER A 2 1.54 -4.11 24.50
C SER A 2 1.42 -2.64 24.08
N GLN A 3 2.17 -1.72 24.70
CA GLN A 3 2.17 -0.29 24.34
C GLN A 3 2.56 -0.03 22.89
N LEU A 4 3.55 -0.75 22.36
CA LEU A 4 3.96 -0.63 20.95
C LEU A 4 2.86 -1.11 20.01
N LEU A 5 2.18 -2.22 20.34
CA LEU A 5 1.05 -2.71 19.54
C LEU A 5 -0.10 -1.70 19.50
N PHE A 6 -0.41 -1.03 20.61
CA PHE A 6 -1.43 0.03 20.63
C PHE A 6 -1.05 1.22 19.72
N ILE A 7 0.21 1.64 19.74
CA ILE A 7 0.71 2.71 18.86
C ILE A 7 0.60 2.31 17.38
N LEU A 8 0.94 1.06 17.05
CA LEU A 8 0.84 0.55 15.68
C LEU A 8 -0.61 0.50 15.19
N ILE A 9 -1.54 0.05 16.04
CA ILE A 9 -2.98 0.03 15.71
C ILE A 9 -3.50 1.46 15.50
N TYR A 10 -3.13 2.40 16.37
CA TYR A 10 -3.54 3.80 16.23
C TYR A 10 -3.00 4.42 14.94
N GLY A 11 -1.73 4.16 14.62
CA GLY A 11 -1.12 4.56 13.35
C GLY A 11 -1.82 3.98 12.14
N PHE A 12 -2.21 2.70 12.20
CA PHE A 12 -2.96 2.03 11.13
C PHE A 12 -4.32 2.71 10.88
N VAL A 13 -5.06 3.05 11.93
CA VAL A 13 -6.36 3.74 11.80
C VAL A 13 -6.20 5.13 11.18
N ILE A 14 -5.16 5.89 11.56
CA ILE A 14 -4.87 7.19 10.96
C ILE A 14 -4.56 7.06 9.46
N LEU A 15 -3.76 6.06 9.09
CA LEU A 15 -3.41 5.82 7.69
C LEU A 15 -4.63 5.39 6.87
N LEU A 16 -5.51 4.56 7.42
CA LEU A 16 -6.78 4.21 6.78
C LEU A 16 -7.67 5.44 6.56
N TYR A 17 -7.76 6.33 7.55
CA TYR A 17 -8.49 7.58 7.42
C TYR A 17 -7.87 8.47 6.32
N SER A 18 -6.54 8.61 6.32
CA SER A 18 -5.80 9.36 5.29
C SER A 18 -6.01 8.79 3.89
N PHE A 19 -6.00 7.46 3.76
CA PHE A 19 -6.30 6.75 2.52
C PHE A 19 -7.70 7.07 2.01
N SER A 20 -8.71 7.04 2.88
CA SER A 20 -10.10 7.36 2.51
C SER A 20 -10.28 8.82 2.07
N SER A 21 -9.46 9.74 2.60
CA SER A 21 -9.52 11.17 2.29
C SER A 21 -8.81 11.54 0.98
N GLN A 22 -8.01 10.65 0.40
CA GLN A 22 -7.22 10.89 -0.81
C GLN A 22 -8.00 10.50 -2.06
N SER A 23 -8.67 11.48 -2.69
CA SER A 23 -9.54 11.25 -3.85
C SER A 23 -8.97 11.67 -5.21
N LYS A 24 -7.83 12.38 -5.26
CA LYS A 24 -7.35 13.02 -6.50
C LYS A 24 -5.95 12.60 -6.98
N HIS A 25 -5.09 12.11 -6.10
CA HIS A 25 -3.72 11.76 -6.46
C HIS A 25 -3.47 10.27 -6.22
N LEU A 26 -3.60 9.48 -7.30
CA LEU A 26 -3.36 8.02 -7.26
C LEU A 26 -1.98 7.68 -6.68
N ILE A 27 -0.94 8.44 -7.01
CA ILE A 27 0.42 8.23 -6.48
C ILE A 27 0.46 8.37 -4.95
N SER A 28 -0.24 9.37 -4.40
CA SER A 28 -0.28 9.57 -2.96
C SER A 28 -1.10 8.47 -2.28
N SER A 29 -2.15 7.96 -2.93
CA SER A 29 -2.90 6.80 -2.47
C SER A 29 -2.02 5.53 -2.44
N LEU A 30 -1.15 5.34 -3.44
CA LEU A 30 -0.20 4.21 -3.51
C LEU A 30 0.81 4.24 -2.36
N ILE A 31 1.38 5.41 -2.04
CA ILE A 31 2.33 5.57 -0.92
C ILE A 31 1.66 5.26 0.42
N ILE A 32 0.41 5.70 0.61
CA ILE A 32 -0.33 5.40 1.83
C ILE A 32 -0.61 3.89 1.94
N LEU A 33 -0.90 3.22 0.83
CA LEU A 33 -1.13 1.78 0.81
C LEU A 33 0.15 0.98 1.11
N GLU A 34 1.31 1.43 0.63
CA GLU A 34 2.62 0.87 1.03
C GLU A 34 2.87 1.05 2.54
N SER A 35 2.56 2.23 3.08
CA SER A 35 2.72 2.48 4.52
C SER A 35 1.78 1.62 5.40
N LEU A 36 0.57 1.32 4.91
CA LEU A 36 -0.37 0.39 5.55
C LEU A 36 0.17 -1.04 5.58
N MET A 37 0.80 -1.50 4.48
CA MET A 37 1.47 -2.80 4.39
C MET A 37 2.65 -2.91 5.37
N VAL A 38 3.50 -1.89 5.44
CA VAL A 38 4.66 -1.90 6.35
C VAL A 38 4.20 -1.98 7.81
N ILE A 39 3.20 -1.20 8.21
CA ILE A 39 2.66 -1.26 9.58
C ILE A 39 2.03 -2.61 9.90
N SER A 40 1.32 -3.24 8.97
CA SER A 40 0.71 -4.55 9.20
C SER A 40 1.76 -5.65 9.37
N ILE A 41 2.85 -5.61 8.59
CA ILE A 41 3.99 -6.54 8.72
C ILE A 41 4.71 -6.35 10.06
N ILE A 42 4.95 -5.10 10.47
CA ILE A 42 5.58 -4.80 11.77
C ILE A 42 4.70 -5.30 12.92
N TYR A 43 3.38 -5.09 12.84
CA TYR A 43 2.42 -5.60 13.80
C TYR A 43 2.46 -7.14 13.89
N LEU A 44 2.43 -7.81 12.74
CA LEU A 44 2.51 -9.27 12.65
C LEU A 44 3.83 -9.79 13.22
N PHE A 45 4.96 -9.13 12.94
CA PHE A 45 6.26 -9.50 13.47
C PHE A 45 6.28 -9.46 15.01
N PHE A 46 5.78 -8.38 15.61
CA PHE A 46 5.70 -8.27 17.06
C PHE A 46 4.65 -9.20 17.69
N SER A 47 3.60 -9.56 16.96
CA SER A 47 2.55 -10.47 17.45
C SER A 47 2.94 -11.95 17.37
N LEU A 48 3.65 -12.36 16.31
CA LEU A 48 3.85 -13.78 16.01
C LEU A 48 5.12 -14.36 16.63
N GLY A 49 6.14 -13.53 16.95
CA GLY A 49 7.24 -13.75 17.91
C GLY A 49 8.04 -15.06 17.87
N SER A 50 7.71 -15.99 16.99
CA SER A 50 8.11 -17.40 17.03
C SER A 50 8.80 -17.78 15.72
N VAL A 51 9.85 -18.59 15.81
CA VAL A 51 10.69 -18.95 14.65
C VAL A 51 9.87 -19.62 13.53
N ASN A 52 8.82 -20.37 13.86
CA ASN A 52 7.95 -21.03 12.88
C ASN A 52 7.05 -20.05 12.10
N SER A 53 6.85 -18.83 12.61
CA SER A 53 5.98 -17.83 11.97
C SER A 53 6.70 -16.98 10.90
N ILE A 54 8.02 -17.09 10.79
CA ILE A 54 8.85 -16.32 9.86
C ILE A 54 8.52 -16.65 8.40
N GLY A 55 8.20 -17.91 8.08
CA GLY A 55 7.76 -18.30 6.74
C GLY A 55 6.44 -17.63 6.35
N LEU A 56 5.53 -17.46 7.30
CA LEU A 56 4.23 -16.79 7.11
C LEU A 56 4.43 -15.28 6.91
N LEU A 57 5.34 -14.66 7.66
CA LEU A 57 5.75 -13.26 7.48
C LEU A 57 6.33 -13.01 6.07
N LEU A 58 7.24 -13.89 5.62
CA LEU A 58 7.84 -13.81 4.28
C LEU A 58 6.80 -14.00 3.18
N LEU A 59 5.87 -14.94 3.35
CA LEU A 59 4.78 -15.14 2.40
C LEU A 59 3.92 -13.88 2.28
N ILE A 60 3.50 -13.28 3.40
CA ILE A 60 2.73 -12.02 3.41
C ILE A 60 3.52 -10.89 2.74
N LEU A 61 4.82 -10.78 3.02
CA LEU A 61 5.70 -9.78 2.39
C LEU A 61 5.78 -9.96 0.87
N THR A 62 5.85 -11.19 0.37
CA THR A 62 5.88 -11.44 -1.08
C THR A 62 4.57 -11.09 -1.78
N PHE A 63 3.43 -11.44 -1.17
CA PHE A 63 2.11 -11.02 -1.68
C PHE A 63 1.97 -9.50 -1.66
N ALA A 64 2.51 -8.84 -0.63
CA ALA A 64 2.53 -7.38 -0.54
C ALA A 64 3.30 -6.71 -1.67
N ALA A 65 4.51 -7.19 -1.95
CA ALA A 65 5.32 -6.69 -3.04
C ALA A 65 4.65 -6.92 -4.41
N ALA A 66 3.97 -8.06 -4.58
CA ALA A 66 3.23 -8.36 -5.81
C ALA A 66 2.02 -7.44 -6.01
N GLU A 67 1.24 -7.16 -4.96
CA GLU A 67 0.13 -6.21 -5.01
C GLU A 67 0.60 -4.80 -5.38
N ALA A 68 1.71 -4.33 -4.79
CA ALA A 68 2.31 -3.05 -5.11
C ALA A 68 2.77 -2.97 -6.59
N ALA A 69 3.39 -4.04 -7.11
CA ALA A 69 3.81 -4.11 -8.51
C ALA A 69 2.60 -4.09 -9.48
N LEU A 70 1.52 -4.80 -9.14
CA LEU A 70 0.27 -4.77 -9.90
C LEU A 70 -0.35 -3.37 -9.90
N ALA A 71 -0.45 -2.71 -8.74
CA ALA A 71 -0.97 -1.36 -8.63
C ALA A 71 -0.15 -0.34 -9.44
N LEU A 72 1.18 -0.46 -9.44
CA LEU A 72 2.06 0.39 -10.24
C LEU A 72 1.87 0.15 -11.76
N SER A 73 1.72 -1.10 -12.17
CA SER A 73 1.48 -1.46 -13.58
C SER A 73 0.16 -0.88 -14.10
N LEU A 74 -0.89 -0.91 -13.26
CA LEU A 74 -2.18 -0.29 -13.55
C LEU A 74 -2.07 1.23 -13.64
N LEU A 75 -1.35 1.87 -12.70
CA LEU A 75 -1.09 3.32 -12.76
C LEU A 75 -0.44 3.73 -14.08
N ILE A 76 0.58 2.98 -14.52
CA ILE A 76 1.29 3.24 -15.78
C ILE A 76 0.34 3.09 -16.98
N SER A 77 -0.55 2.09 -16.96
CA SER A 77 -1.56 1.95 -18.02
C SER A 77 -2.55 3.11 -18.08
N ILE A 78 -3.05 3.58 -16.93
CA ILE A 78 -3.95 4.73 -16.83
C ILE A 78 -3.25 6.00 -17.34
N LEU A 79 -2.00 6.24 -16.92
CA LEU A 79 -1.22 7.38 -17.40
C LEU A 79 -0.99 7.33 -18.92
N ARG A 80 -0.79 6.14 -19.50
CA ARG A 80 -0.67 5.97 -20.96
C ARG A 80 -1.98 6.30 -21.67
N VAL A 81 -3.11 5.84 -21.15
CA VAL A 81 -4.44 6.16 -21.72
C VAL A 81 -4.73 7.65 -21.63
N MET A 82 -4.60 8.26 -20.46
CA MET A 82 -4.84 9.71 -20.27
C MET A 82 -3.93 10.59 -21.16
N LYS A 83 -2.66 10.20 -21.31
CA LYS A 83 -1.72 10.91 -22.19
C LYS A 83 -2.08 10.74 -23.67
N ASN A 84 -2.54 9.55 -24.07
CA ASN A 84 -2.93 9.27 -25.44
C ASN A 84 -4.24 9.98 -25.83
N ASP A 85 -5.21 10.06 -24.91
CA ASP A 85 -6.47 10.78 -25.12
C ASP A 85 -6.25 12.30 -25.28
N ASN A 86 -5.31 12.88 -24.54
CA ASN A 86 -4.93 14.29 -24.72
C ASN A 86 -4.27 14.56 -26.08
N MET A 87 -3.54 13.61 -26.66
CA MET A 87 -2.91 13.76 -27.98
C MET A 87 -3.96 13.65 -29.10
N LEU A 88 -4.96 12.78 -28.93
CA LEU A 88 -6.07 12.64 -29.90
C LEU A 88 -6.95 13.90 -29.96
N ASN A 89 -7.22 14.53 -28.81
CA ASN A 89 -8.01 15.77 -28.76
C ASN A 89 -7.32 17.01 -29.37
N LEU A 90 -6.00 16.97 -29.62
CA LEU A 90 -5.25 18.10 -30.18
C LEU A 90 -5.24 18.11 -31.73
N SER A 91 -5.94 17.16 -32.37
CA SER A 91 -5.93 16.96 -33.83
C SER A 91 -7.12 17.57 -34.59
N TYR A 92 -7.78 18.59 -34.03
CA TYR A 92 -8.81 19.40 -34.69
C TYR A 92 -8.49 20.88 -34.66
#